data_AF-A0A923NFM6-F1
#
_entry.id   AF-A0A923NFM6-F1
#
_cell.length_a   1.000
_cell.length_b   1.000
_cell.length_c   1.000
_cell.angle_alpha   90.00
_cell.angle_beta   90.00
_cell.angle_gamma   90.00
#
_symmetry.space_group_name_H-M   'P 1'
#
loop_
_entity.id
_entity.type
_entity.pdbx_description
1 polymer ?
#
loop_
_entity_poly.entity_id
_entity_poly.type
_entity_poly.pdbx_seq_one_letter_code
_entity_poly.pdbx_strand_id
1 'polypeptide(L)'
;MKNDPLKEYLKASEPDRVSKGYIWRTAIGLQAVDGLNPSRYLIDTAIQNIEGKITVTEARDLIDGYYKANPVELSADERTEEADKVSSRIAEILAEPAFSFSPNEYIGIHRRLFQGIYKHAGKIRDYNITKKEWVLDGATVLYGSASELRETLEYDFRQEKSFDYHDLSI
;
A
#
# COMPACT_ATOMS: atom_id res chain seq x y z
N MET A 1 14.97 3.97 -10.12
CA MET A 1 14.36 4.23 -11.44
C MET A 1 15.05 5.42 -12.09
N LYS A 2 15.61 5.27 -13.31
CA LYS A 2 16.34 6.38 -13.98
C LYS A 2 15.43 7.40 -14.67
N ASN A 3 14.12 7.16 -14.80
CA ASN A 3 13.11 8.16 -15.18
C ASN A 3 11.78 7.77 -14.53
N ASP A 4 11.33 8.54 -13.54
CA ASP A 4 10.00 8.39 -12.91
C ASP A 4 8.95 8.99 -13.86
N PRO A 5 8.07 8.18 -14.49
CA PRO A 5 7.12 8.67 -15.49
C PRO A 5 6.07 9.60 -14.88
N LEU A 6 5.90 9.60 -13.56
CA LEU A 6 4.92 10.46 -12.88
C LEU A 6 5.51 11.77 -12.36
N LYS A 7 6.82 11.96 -12.49
CA LYS A 7 7.55 13.11 -11.94
C LYS A 7 7.05 14.46 -12.48
N GLU A 8 6.58 14.49 -13.72
CA GLU A 8 6.06 15.73 -14.33
C GLU A 8 4.73 16.18 -13.73
N TYR A 9 3.88 15.24 -13.31
CA TYR A 9 2.58 15.56 -12.70
C TYR A 9 2.72 16.19 -11.32
N LEU A 10 3.83 15.97 -10.61
CA LEU A 10 4.15 16.70 -9.37
C LEU A 10 4.40 18.20 -9.59
N LYS A 11 4.61 18.63 -10.84
CA LYS A 11 4.87 20.01 -11.23
C LYS A 11 3.76 20.60 -12.10
N ALA A 12 2.63 19.89 -12.23
CA ALA A 12 1.49 20.37 -13.00
C ALA A 12 0.92 21.66 -12.40
N SER A 13 0.34 22.52 -13.24
CA SER A 13 -0.34 23.73 -12.79
C SER A 13 -1.71 23.46 -12.16
N GLU A 14 -2.36 22.36 -12.54
CA GLU A 14 -3.67 21.95 -12.06
C GLU A 14 -3.56 21.23 -10.69
N PRO A 15 -4.13 21.77 -9.59
CA PRO A 15 -3.99 21.18 -8.24
C PRO A 15 -4.49 19.74 -8.12
N ASP A 16 -5.54 19.39 -8.87
CA ASP A 16 -6.09 18.03 -8.92
C ASP A 16 -5.08 17.05 -9.54
N ARG A 17 -4.40 17.44 -10.62
CA ARG A 17 -3.36 16.62 -11.26
C ARG A 17 -2.14 16.43 -10.37
N VAL A 18 -1.75 17.48 -9.63
CA VAL A 18 -0.65 17.39 -8.65
C VAL A 18 -1.01 16.39 -7.54
N SER A 19 -2.22 16.50 -6.99
CA SER A 19 -2.71 15.62 -5.93
C SER A 19 -2.75 14.16 -6.39
N LYS A 20 -3.34 13.89 -7.57
CA LYS A 20 -3.38 12.54 -8.16
C LYS A 20 -2.00 12.00 -8.50
N GLY A 21 -1.11 12.86 -9.03
CA GLY A 21 0.27 12.51 -9.31
C GLY A 21 1.02 12.07 -8.04
N TYR A 22 0.82 12.79 -6.93
CA TYR A 22 1.38 12.42 -5.63
C TYR A 22 0.84 11.07 -5.12
N ILE A 23 -0.47 10.86 -5.21
CA ILE A 23 -1.13 9.62 -4.80
C ILE A 23 -0.55 8.42 -5.57
N TRP A 24 -0.56 8.47 -6.91
CA TRP A 24 -0.06 7.36 -7.74
C TRP A 24 1.42 7.12 -7.57
N ARG A 25 2.23 8.17 -7.47
CA ARG A 25 3.67 8.04 -7.21
C ARG A 25 3.94 7.36 -5.87
N THR A 26 3.16 7.70 -4.83
CA THR A 26 3.26 7.06 -3.51
C THR A 26 2.89 5.59 -3.60
N ALA A 27 1.74 5.29 -4.22
CA ALA A 27 1.24 3.93 -4.36
C ALA A 27 2.20 2.99 -5.10
N ILE A 28 2.76 3.47 -6.24
CA ILE A 28 3.74 2.75 -7.06
C ILE A 28 5.08 2.64 -6.32
N GLY A 29 5.52 3.73 -5.69
CA GLY A 29 6.79 3.78 -4.97
C GLY A 29 6.85 2.81 -3.78
N LEU A 30 5.72 2.60 -3.09
CA LEU A 30 5.64 1.67 -1.97
C LEU A 30 5.89 0.21 -2.38
N GLN A 31 5.67 -0.17 -3.64
CA GLN A 31 5.95 -1.54 -4.11
C GLN A 31 7.45 -1.88 -4.10
N ALA A 32 8.31 -0.87 -4.23
CA ALA A 32 9.76 -1.07 -4.20
C ALA A 32 10.28 -1.56 -2.83
N VAL A 33 9.52 -1.37 -1.75
CA VAL A 33 9.85 -1.88 -0.41
C VAL A 33 9.94 -3.41 -0.42
N ASP A 34 9.06 -4.06 -1.18
CA ASP A 34 9.02 -5.51 -1.34
C ASP A 34 9.83 -6.00 -2.55
N GLY A 35 10.59 -5.10 -3.19
CA GLY A 35 11.34 -5.38 -4.43
C GLY A 35 10.43 -5.64 -5.64
N LEU A 36 9.16 -5.26 -5.57
CA LEU A 36 8.18 -5.49 -6.62
C LEU A 36 8.25 -4.40 -7.69
N ASN A 37 8.06 -4.79 -8.94
CA ASN A 37 8.05 -3.88 -10.08
C ASN A 37 6.66 -3.82 -10.69
N PRO A 38 6.00 -2.66 -10.66
CA PRO A 38 4.74 -2.48 -11.35
C PRO A 38 4.86 -2.58 -12.87
N SER A 39 3.79 -3.01 -13.53
CA SER A 39 3.75 -3.14 -14.98
C SER A 39 3.62 -1.78 -15.67
N ARG A 40 3.93 -1.76 -16.98
CA ARG A 40 3.62 -0.60 -17.82
C ARG A 40 2.11 -0.32 -17.89
N TYR A 41 1.28 -1.36 -17.84
CA TYR A 41 -0.18 -1.21 -17.89
C TYR A 41 -0.71 -0.43 -16.69
N LEU A 42 -0.14 -0.65 -15.50
CA LEU A 42 -0.44 0.19 -14.33
C LEU A 42 -0.03 1.65 -14.56
N ILE A 43 1.17 1.91 -15.07
CA ILE A 43 1.65 3.28 -15.31
C ILE A 43 0.72 4.01 -16.28
N ASP A 44 0.35 3.39 -17.40
CA ASP A 44 -0.54 3.97 -18.39
C ASP A 44 -1.96 4.19 -17.81
N THR A 45 -2.42 3.33 -16.91
CA THR A 45 -3.69 3.48 -16.20
C THR A 45 -3.66 4.62 -15.18
N ALA A 46 -2.55 4.75 -14.43
CA ALA A 46 -2.33 5.85 -13.50
C ALA A 46 -2.34 7.20 -14.23
N ILE A 47 -1.67 7.29 -15.38
CA ILE A 47 -1.67 8.48 -16.23
C ILE A 47 -3.09 8.86 -16.66
N GLN A 48 -3.90 7.89 -17.11
CA GLN A 48 -5.29 8.15 -17.48
C GLN A 48 -6.11 8.70 -16.31
N ASN A 49 -5.88 8.20 -15.09
CA ASN A 49 -6.56 8.73 -13.90
C ASN A 49 -6.09 10.15 -13.55
N ILE A 50 -4.77 10.40 -13.57
CA ILE A 50 -4.19 11.71 -13.31
C ILE A 50 -4.71 12.75 -14.31
N GLU A 51 -4.83 12.37 -15.58
CA GLU A 51 -5.37 13.22 -16.65
C GLU A 51 -6.90 13.37 -16.60
N GLY A 52 -7.58 12.71 -15.67
CA GLY A 52 -9.04 12.80 -15.50
C GLY A 52 -9.85 12.05 -16.57
N LYS A 53 -9.21 11.16 -17.34
CA LYS A 53 -9.90 10.32 -18.33
C LYS A 53 -10.73 9.21 -17.69
N ILE A 54 -10.29 8.75 -16.52
CA ILE A 54 -10.95 7.74 -15.70
C ILE A 54 -10.92 8.15 -14.23
N THR A 55 -11.88 7.67 -13.45
CA THR A 55 -11.89 7.74 -11.98
C THR A 55 -10.90 6.76 -11.37
N VAL A 56 -10.58 6.93 -10.08
CA VAL A 56 -9.66 6.01 -9.37
C VAL A 56 -10.28 4.61 -9.22
N THR A 57 -11.60 4.54 -9.07
CA THR A 57 -12.35 3.27 -9.03
C THR A 57 -12.31 2.57 -10.39
N GLU A 58 -12.53 3.28 -11.50
CA GLU A 58 -12.39 2.71 -12.84
C GLU A 58 -10.95 2.24 -13.11
N ALA A 59 -9.94 2.99 -12.65
CA ALA A 59 -8.55 2.55 -12.72
C ALA A 59 -8.32 1.23 -12.00
N ARG A 60 -8.83 1.07 -10.78
CA ARG A 60 -8.75 -0.19 -10.03
C ARG A 60 -9.50 -1.33 -10.73
N ASP A 61 -10.69 -1.07 -11.26
CA ASP A 61 -11.49 -2.08 -11.98
C ASP A 61 -10.81 -2.52 -13.28
N LEU A 62 -10.14 -1.61 -14.01
CA LEU A 62 -9.35 -1.94 -15.20
C LEU A 62 -8.19 -2.88 -14.87
N ILE A 63 -7.44 -2.60 -13.78
CA ILE A 63 -6.35 -3.46 -13.32
C ILE A 63 -6.87 -4.85 -12.92
N ASP A 64 -7.93 -4.90 -12.11
CA ASP A 64 -8.53 -6.17 -11.70
C ASP A 64 -9.07 -6.96 -12.91
N GLY A 65 -9.68 -6.28 -13.88
CA GLY A 65 -10.19 -6.87 -15.11
C GLY A 65 -9.09 -7.42 -16.02
N TYR A 66 -7.99 -6.68 -16.17
CA TYR A 66 -6.83 -7.09 -16.97
C TYR A 66 -6.28 -8.44 -16.53
N TYR A 67 -6.04 -8.63 -15.24
CA TYR A 67 -5.50 -9.88 -14.69
C TYR A 67 -6.53 -11.02 -14.64
N LYS A 68 -7.84 -10.71 -14.55
CA LYS A 68 -8.89 -11.73 -14.72
C LYS A 68 -8.98 -12.25 -16.15
N ALA A 69 -8.82 -11.38 -17.14
CA ALA A 69 -8.90 -11.74 -18.55
C ALA A 69 -7.62 -12.39 -19.08
N ASN A 70 -6.47 -12.08 -18.46
CA ASN A 70 -5.16 -12.60 -18.82
C ASN A 70 -4.54 -13.34 -17.62
N PRO A 71 -5.07 -14.52 -17.25
CA PRO A 71 -4.46 -15.31 -16.20
C PRO A 71 -3.06 -15.72 -16.66
N VAL A 72 -2.04 -15.17 -15.99
CA VAL A 72 -0.65 -15.56 -16.22
C VAL A 72 -0.40 -16.87 -15.46
N GLU A 73 0.18 -17.88 -16.12
CA GLU A 73 0.76 -19.01 -15.39
C GLU A 73 1.94 -18.47 -14.57
N LEU A 74 1.68 -18.19 -13.29
CA LEU A 74 2.63 -17.62 -12.34
C LEU A 74 3.93 -18.45 -12.33
N SER A 75 5.00 -17.91 -12.91
CA SER A 75 6.31 -18.20 -12.35
C SER A 75 6.39 -17.46 -11.01
N ALA A 76 6.92 -18.12 -9.98
CA ALA A 76 6.95 -17.59 -8.60
C ALA A 76 7.69 -16.23 -8.48
N ASP A 77 8.40 -15.81 -9.52
CA ASP A 77 9.28 -14.64 -9.54
C ASP A 77 8.64 -13.36 -10.11
N GLU A 78 7.45 -13.44 -10.74
CA GLU A 78 6.79 -12.27 -11.34
C GLU A 78 5.55 -11.81 -10.54
N ARG A 79 5.77 -11.37 -9.29
CA ARG A 79 4.76 -10.71 -8.41
C ARG A 79 4.30 -9.33 -8.92
N THR A 80 4.33 -9.11 -10.23
CA THR A 80 3.87 -7.89 -10.92
C THR A 80 2.37 -7.67 -10.75
N GLU A 81 1.57 -8.74 -10.79
CA GLU A 81 0.11 -8.65 -10.54
C GLU A 81 -0.19 -8.10 -9.14
N GLU A 82 0.55 -8.56 -8.14
CA GLU A 82 0.43 -8.03 -6.78
C GLU A 82 0.83 -6.55 -6.75
N ALA A 83 1.96 -6.19 -7.35
CA ALA A 83 2.42 -4.81 -7.41
C ALA A 83 1.36 -3.86 -7.99
N ASP A 84 0.72 -4.28 -9.09
CA ASP A 84 -0.29 -3.50 -9.79
C ASP A 84 -1.61 -3.39 -9.01
N LYS A 85 -2.12 -4.52 -8.51
CA LYS A 85 -3.34 -4.53 -7.71
C LYS A 85 -3.16 -3.75 -6.41
N VAL A 86 -2.08 -3.97 -5.69
CA VAL A 86 -1.81 -3.27 -4.43
C VAL A 86 -1.61 -1.78 -4.68
N SER A 87 -0.89 -1.38 -5.73
CA SER A 87 -0.74 0.04 -6.08
C SER A 87 -2.08 0.71 -6.37
N SER A 88 -2.93 0.12 -7.22
CA SER A 88 -4.24 0.71 -7.51
C SER A 88 -5.14 0.82 -6.27
N ARG A 89 -5.07 -0.16 -5.35
CA ARG A 89 -5.78 -0.13 -4.07
C ARG A 89 -5.24 0.93 -3.11
N ILE A 90 -3.92 1.13 -3.04
CA ILE A 90 -3.32 2.24 -2.27
C ILE A 90 -3.79 3.57 -2.85
N ALA A 91 -3.80 3.73 -4.18
CA ALA A 91 -4.27 4.95 -4.81
C ALA A 91 -5.74 5.24 -4.50
N GLU A 92 -6.60 4.23 -4.51
CA GLU A 92 -8.01 4.34 -4.11
C GLU A 92 -8.15 4.75 -2.63
N ILE A 93 -7.40 4.11 -1.72
CA ILE A 93 -7.41 4.44 -0.28
C ILE A 93 -6.94 5.88 -0.03
N LEU A 94 -5.84 6.32 -0.67
CA LEU A 94 -5.30 7.67 -0.48
C LEU A 94 -6.18 8.76 -1.09
N ALA A 95 -7.05 8.41 -2.04
CA ALA A 95 -8.02 9.32 -2.63
C ALA A 95 -9.28 9.50 -1.77
N GLU A 96 -9.49 8.66 -0.74
CA GLU A 96 -10.64 8.79 0.15
C GLU A 96 -10.52 9.99 1.09
N PRO A 97 -11.61 10.77 1.29
CA PRO A 97 -11.58 11.95 2.16
C PRO A 97 -11.65 11.61 3.65
N ALA A 98 -11.95 10.36 3.99
CA ALA A 98 -12.20 9.93 5.36
C ALA A 98 -11.15 8.90 5.80
N PHE A 99 -10.64 9.07 7.02
CA PHE A 99 -9.73 8.13 7.65
C PHE A 99 -10.05 8.04 9.14
N SER A 100 -10.00 6.84 9.70
CA SER A 100 -10.22 6.59 11.12
C SER A 100 -8.97 6.01 11.75
N PHE A 101 -8.33 6.74 12.65
CA PHE A 101 -7.15 6.24 13.36
C PHE A 101 -7.56 5.19 14.41
N SER A 102 -7.65 3.91 13.99
CA SER A 102 -8.09 2.80 14.84
C SER A 102 -7.49 1.45 14.42
N PRO A 103 -7.41 0.46 15.34
CA PRO A 103 -6.98 -0.90 14.98
C PRO A 103 -7.86 -1.55 13.90
N ASN A 104 -9.16 -1.24 13.88
CA ASN A 104 -10.07 -1.79 12.87
C ASN A 104 -9.77 -1.22 11.47
N GLU A 105 -9.43 0.07 11.37
CA GLU A 105 -9.00 0.68 10.11
C GLU A 105 -7.69 0.06 9.63
N TYR A 106 -6.71 -0.12 10.52
CA TYR A 106 -5.44 -0.78 10.19
C TYR A 106 -5.65 -2.19 9.60
N ILE A 107 -6.49 -3.01 10.24
CA ILE A 107 -6.85 -4.34 9.75
C ILE A 107 -7.66 -4.25 8.44
N GLY A 108 -8.52 -3.25 8.33
CA GLY A 108 -9.32 -2.95 7.14
C GLY A 108 -8.45 -2.62 5.93
N ILE A 109 -7.45 -1.76 6.09
CA ILE A 109 -6.46 -1.43 5.06
C ILE A 109 -5.74 -2.70 4.61
N HIS A 110 -5.23 -3.52 5.54
CA HIS A 110 -4.59 -4.79 5.17
C HIS A 110 -5.55 -5.71 4.38
N ARG A 111 -6.84 -5.75 4.75
CA ARG A 111 -7.83 -6.51 3.97
C ARG A 111 -7.95 -5.96 2.55
N ARG A 112 -8.19 -4.65 2.42
CA ARG A 112 -8.39 -3.98 1.12
C ARG A 112 -7.22 -4.18 0.20
N LEU A 113 -5.99 -3.98 0.70
CA LEU A 113 -4.77 -4.13 -0.08
C LEU A 113 -4.59 -5.54 -0.63
N PHE A 114 -4.85 -6.57 0.19
CA PHE A 114 -4.43 -7.94 -0.11
C PHE A 114 -5.56 -8.94 -0.39
N GLN A 115 -6.83 -8.51 -0.35
CA GLN A 115 -7.97 -9.38 -0.63
C GLN A 115 -7.86 -9.98 -2.03
N GLY A 116 -8.03 -11.30 -2.12
CA GLY A 116 -7.87 -12.06 -3.37
C GLY A 116 -6.41 -12.34 -3.77
N ILE A 117 -5.42 -11.77 -3.07
CA ILE A 117 -3.99 -12.04 -3.25
C ILE A 117 -3.53 -13.02 -2.16
N TYR A 118 -3.82 -12.70 -0.89
CA TYR A 118 -3.49 -13.53 0.26
C TYR A 118 -4.72 -14.04 1.00
N LYS A 119 -4.71 -15.34 1.36
CA LYS A 119 -5.81 -15.98 2.12
C LYS A 119 -6.02 -15.39 3.52
N HIS A 120 -5.01 -14.71 4.05
CA HIS A 120 -5.01 -14.11 5.38
C HIS A 120 -5.21 -12.58 5.37
N ALA A 121 -5.63 -12.00 4.24
CA ALA A 121 -5.88 -10.56 4.15
C ALA A 121 -6.86 -10.07 5.24
N GLY A 122 -6.40 -9.13 6.08
CA GLY A 122 -7.19 -8.57 7.18
C GLY A 122 -7.36 -9.51 8.36
N LYS A 123 -6.44 -10.46 8.57
CA LYS A 123 -6.36 -11.31 9.76
C LYS A 123 -5.10 -10.97 10.56
N ILE A 124 -5.25 -10.86 11.88
CA ILE A 124 -4.12 -10.82 12.80
C ILE A 124 -3.55 -12.24 12.86
N ARG A 125 -2.23 -12.37 12.80
CA ARG A 125 -1.56 -13.67 12.94
C ARG A 125 -1.84 -14.30 14.31
N ASP A 126 -1.94 -15.62 14.33
CA ASP A 126 -2.16 -16.45 15.52
C ASP A 126 -0.92 -17.24 15.94
N TYR A 127 0.23 -16.96 15.34
CA TYR A 127 1.52 -17.57 15.65
C TYR A 127 2.62 -16.51 15.85
N ASN A 128 3.64 -16.86 16.63
CA ASN A 128 4.79 -16.00 16.87
C ASN A 128 5.78 -16.05 15.69
N ILE A 129 6.37 -14.90 15.37
CA ILE A 129 7.35 -14.75 14.29
C ILE A 129 8.67 -14.31 14.89
N THR A 130 9.75 -14.80 14.29
CA THR A 130 11.11 -14.37 14.56
C THR A 130 11.76 -13.98 13.25
N LYS A 131 12.63 -12.97 13.29
CA LYS A 131 13.45 -12.60 12.13
C LYS A 131 14.89 -12.46 12.58
N LYS A 132 15.79 -13.13 11.85
CA LYS A 132 17.23 -12.93 12.00
C LYS A 132 17.58 -11.62 11.31
N GLU A 133 18.19 -10.71 12.05
CA GLU A 133 18.59 -9.41 11.52
C GLU A 133 20.10 -9.37 11.36
N TRP A 134 20.57 -9.06 10.15
CA TRP A 134 22.00 -8.99 9.84
C TRP A 134 22.70 -7.90 10.66
N VAL A 135 21.99 -6.81 10.98
CA VAL A 135 22.50 -5.71 11.81
C VAL A 135 22.67 -6.11 13.28
N LEU A 136 22.06 -7.22 13.70
CA LEU A 136 22.17 -7.77 15.06
C LEU A 136 23.14 -8.96 15.13
N ASP A 137 24.11 -9.05 14.21
CA ASP A 137 25.07 -10.16 14.12
C ASP A 137 24.39 -11.55 14.07
N GLY A 138 23.24 -11.60 13.38
CA GLY A 138 22.43 -12.82 13.26
C GLY A 138 21.56 -13.13 14.48
N ALA A 139 21.55 -12.29 15.52
CA ALA A 139 20.61 -12.40 16.61
C ALA A 139 19.16 -12.20 16.12
N THR A 140 18.24 -12.84 16.85
CA THR A 140 16.83 -12.92 16.49
C THR A 140 16.03 -11.82 17.15
N VAL A 141 15.27 -11.07 16.37
CA VAL A 141 14.20 -10.21 16.89
C VAL A 141 12.95 -11.07 17.07
N LEU A 142 12.40 -11.04 18.28
CA LEU A 142 11.09 -11.58 18.59
C LEU A 142 10.04 -10.47 18.40
N TYR A 143 9.06 -10.71 17.54
CA TYR A 143 7.92 -9.80 17.39
C TYR A 143 6.93 -9.98 18.55
N GLY A 144 6.04 -9.02 18.76
CA GLY A 144 5.01 -9.08 19.81
C GLY A 144 4.25 -10.41 19.83
N SER A 145 3.88 -10.92 21.01
CA SER A 145 3.23 -12.23 21.13
C SER A 145 1.90 -12.24 20.39
N ALA A 146 1.63 -13.30 19.62
CA ALA A 146 0.38 -13.48 18.89
C ALA A 146 -0.86 -13.42 19.80
N SER A 147 -0.73 -13.90 21.04
CA SER A 147 -1.79 -13.84 22.05
C SER A 147 -2.15 -12.43 22.50
N GLU A 148 -1.22 -11.47 22.36
CA GLU A 148 -1.35 -10.11 22.89
C GLU A 148 -1.51 -9.07 21.79
N LEU A 149 -1.29 -9.42 20.52
CA LEU A 149 -1.27 -8.46 19.39
C LEU A 149 -2.49 -7.53 19.35
N ARG A 150 -3.68 -8.06 19.63
CA ARG A 150 -4.90 -7.25 19.64
C ARG A 150 -4.81 -6.16 20.71
N GLU A 151 -4.44 -6.56 21.93
CA GLU A 151 -4.33 -5.67 23.08
C GLU A 151 -3.19 -4.66 22.90
N THR A 152 -2.05 -5.10 22.36
CA THR A 152 -0.91 -4.22 22.04
C THR A 152 -1.30 -3.16 21.00
N LEU A 153 -1.98 -3.55 19.91
CA LEU A 153 -2.48 -2.59 18.93
C LEU A 153 -3.47 -1.59 19.56
N GLU A 154 -4.40 -2.07 20.40
CA GLU A 154 -5.36 -1.20 21.08
C GLU A 154 -4.69 -0.25 22.08
N TYR A 155 -3.61 -0.69 22.73
CA TYR A 155 -2.79 0.14 23.59
C TYR A 155 -2.03 1.21 22.78
N ASP A 156 -1.29 0.81 21.74
CA ASP A 156 -0.45 1.72 20.94
C ASP A 156 -1.29 2.81 20.25
N PHE A 157 -2.40 2.43 19.60
CA PHE A 157 -3.30 3.40 18.97
C PHE A 157 -3.90 4.38 19.98
N ARG A 158 -4.13 3.94 21.22
CA ARG A 158 -4.64 4.82 22.28
C ARG A 158 -3.57 5.79 22.77
N GLN A 159 -2.34 5.31 22.97
CA GLN A 159 -1.22 6.16 23.36
C GLN A 159 -0.95 7.22 22.31
N GLU A 160 -0.84 6.81 21.04
CA GLU A 160 -0.61 7.69 19.90
C GLU A 160 -1.72 8.75 19.77
N LYS A 161 -2.99 8.33 19.91
CA LYS A 161 -4.12 9.27 19.88
C LYS A 161 -4.12 10.27 21.05
N SER A 162 -3.53 9.91 22.18
CA SER A 162 -3.43 10.78 23.35
C SER A 162 -2.19 11.66 23.35
N PHE A 163 -1.25 11.43 22.43
CA PHE A 163 -0.02 12.18 22.34
C PHE A 163 -0.25 13.52 21.63
N ASP A 164 0.24 14.61 22.24
CA ASP A 164 0.16 15.95 21.67
C ASP A 164 1.48 16.32 21.00
N TYR A 165 1.42 16.57 19.70
CA TYR A 165 2.57 16.95 18.88
C TYR A 165 2.86 18.45 18.90
N HIS A 166 2.03 19.29 19.53
CA HIS A 166 2.12 20.75 19.43
C HIS A 166 3.46 21.33 19.92
N ASP A 167 4.04 20.75 20.97
CA ASP A 167 5.24 21.27 21.64
C ASP A 167 6.55 20.58 21.20
N LEU A 168 6.51 19.73 20.18
CA LEU A 168 7.71 19.10 19.65
C LEU A 168 8.46 20.05 18.72
N SER A 169 9.72 20.38 19.06
CA SER A 169 10.63 21.04 18.13
C SER A 169 11.12 20.04 17.09
N ILE A 170 10.91 20.34 15.80
CA ILE A 170 11.44 19.58 14.66
C ILE A 170 12.92 19.89 14.46
#